data_AF-A0A9E4BIA9-F1
#
_entry.id   AF-A0A9E4BIA9-F1
#
_cell.length_a   1.000
_cell.length_b   1.000
_cell.length_c   1.000
_cell.angle_alpha   90.00
_cell.angle_beta   90.00
_cell.angle_gamma   90.00
#
_symmetry.space_group_name_H-M   'P 1'
#
loop_
_entity.id
_entity.type
_entity.pdbx_description
1 polymer ?
#
loop_
_entity_poly.entity_id
_entity_poly.type
_entity_poly.pdbx_seq_one_letter_code
_entity_poly.pdbx_strand_id
1 'polypeptide(L)' 'MKQPNILFIFSDQHRHDVLGCAGHPLVQTPNLDRLADLGMRFERTWTQCPVCMPWAIYA' A
#
# COMPACT_ATOMS: atom_id res chain seq x y z
N MET A 1 6.58 27.09 9.89
CA MET A 1 5.89 25.78 9.85
C MET A 1 6.89 24.71 10.25
N LYS A 2 6.50 23.71 11.03
CA LYS A 2 7.39 22.59 11.40
C LYS A 2 7.51 21.63 10.21
N GLN A 3 8.72 21.14 9.93
CA GLN A 3 8.92 20.14 8.88
C GLN A 3 8.16 18.85 9.22
N PRO A 4 7.31 18.33 8.32
CA PRO A 4 6.58 17.09 8.58
C PRO A 4 7.52 15.89 8.49
N ASN A 5 7.24 14.86 9.28
CA ASN A 5 7.88 13.55 9.13
C ASN A 5 7.14 12.78 8.02
N ILE A 6 7.88 12.13 7.13
CA ILE A 6 7.33 11.27 6.09
C ILE A 6 7.68 9.82 6.44
N LEU A 7 6.67 8.97 6.59
CA LEU A 7 6.83 7.54 6.84
C LEU A 7 6.42 6.77 5.59
N PHE A 8 7.37 6.06 4.99
CA PHE A 8 7.12 5.18 3.84
C PHE A 8 7.06 3.73 4.32
N ILE A 9 5.93 3.07 4.10
CA ILE A 9 5.69 1.67 4.47
C ILE A 9 5.48 0.88 3.18
N PHE A 10 6.23 -0.20 3.01
CA PHE A 10 6.14 -1.08 1.85
C PHE A 10 5.99 -2.52 2.32
N SER A 11 5.07 -3.27 1.70
CA SER A 11 4.83 -4.68 1.97
C SER A 11 5.32 -5.52 0.80
N ASP A 12 6.03 -6.62 1.08
CA ASP A 12 6.55 -7.51 0.06
C ASP A 12 5.48 -8.50 -0.40
N GLN A 13 5.40 -8.73 -1.72
CA GLN A 13 4.47 -9.66 -2.36
C GLN A 13 2.98 -9.42 -2.02
N HIS A 14 2.60 -8.21 -1.60
CA HIS A 14 1.20 -7.88 -1.27
C HIS A 14 0.36 -7.72 -2.54
N ARG A 15 -0.61 -8.62 -2.70
CA ARG A 15 -1.59 -8.55 -3.79
C ARG A 15 -2.63 -7.44 -3.53
N HIS A 16 -3.03 -6.72 -4.57
CA HIS A 16 -3.88 -5.52 -4.46
C HIS A 16 -5.26 -5.75 -3.81
N ASP A 17 -5.79 -6.98 -3.85
CA ASP A 17 -7.13 -7.35 -3.37
C ASP A 17 -7.09 -7.99 -1.99
N VAL A 18 -5.91 -8.21 -1.41
CA VAL A 18 -5.74 -8.77 -0.05
C VAL A 18 -5.82 -7.64 0.99
N LEU A 19 -6.94 -6.93 1.00
CA LEU A 19 -7.25 -5.81 1.89
C LEU A 19 -8.75 -5.78 2.18
N GLY A 20 -9.13 -5.48 3.42
CA GLY A 20 -10.52 -5.26 3.80
C GLY A 20 -11.16 -4.11 3.01
N CYS A 21 -10.46 -2.98 2.89
CA CYS A 21 -10.88 -1.82 2.11
C CYS A 21 -10.88 -2.05 0.58
N ALA A 22 -10.30 -3.15 0.09
CA ALA A 22 -10.42 -3.59 -1.31
C ALA A 22 -11.58 -4.58 -1.52
N GLY A 23 -12.35 -4.90 -0.47
CA GLY A 23 -13.51 -5.79 -0.53
C GLY A 23 -13.19 -7.28 -0.34
N HIS A 24 -12.03 -7.63 0.21
CA HIS A 24 -11.69 -9.03 0.43
C HIS A 24 -12.66 -9.70 1.43
N PRO A 25 -13.23 -10.88 1.14
CA PRO A 25 -14.31 -11.46 1.95
C PRO A 25 -13.86 -11.98 3.31
N LEU A 26 -12.56 -12.27 3.50
CA LEU A 26 -12.02 -12.93 4.70
C LEU A 26 -10.88 -12.18 5.38
N VAL A 27 -10.23 -11.24 4.69
CA VAL A 27 -8.98 -10.64 5.18
C VAL A 27 -9.34 -9.41 5.99
N GLN A 28 -8.82 -9.36 7.21
CA GLN A 28 -9.08 -8.28 8.14
C GLN A 28 -7.83 -7.41 8.25
N THR A 29 -7.90 -6.18 7.74
CA THR A 29 -6.79 -5.21 7.78
C THR A 29 -7.22 -3.91 8.45
N PRO A 30 -7.74 -3.93 9.69
CA PRO A 30 -8.41 -2.77 10.29
C PRO A 30 -7.55 -1.51 10.36
N ASN A 31 -6.22 -1.67 10.52
CA ASN A 31 -5.28 -0.53 10.53
C ASN A 31 -5.07 0.09 9.14
N LEU A 32 -5.01 -0.73 8.09
CA LEU A 32 -4.87 -0.25 6.71
C LEU A 32 -6.19 0.30 6.18
N ASP A 33 -7.31 -0.31 6.59
CA ASP A 33 -8.65 0.15 6.24
C ASP A 33 -8.89 1.54 6.86
N ARG A 34 -8.55 1.72 8.15
CA ARG A 34 -8.56 3.04 8.81
C ARG A 34 -7.63 4.06 8.13
N LEU A 35 -6.47 3.63 7.63
CA LEU A 35 -5.55 4.53 6.91
C LEU A 35 -6.14 4.96 5.56
N ALA A 36 -6.83 4.06 4.85
CA ALA A 36 -7.54 4.37 3.63
C ALA A 36 -8.70 5.35 3.87
N ASP A 37 -9.47 5.15 4.94
CA ASP A 37 -10.61 6.01 5.31
C ASP A 37 -10.19 7.43 5.74
N LEU A 38 -9.04 7.56 6.40
CA LEU A 38 -8.51 8.86 6.84
C LEU A 38 -7.69 9.59 5.76
N GLY A 39 -7.45 8.93 4.62
CA GLY A 39 -6.55 9.39 3.59
C GLY A 39 -7.11 9.18 2.20
N MET A 40 -6.27 8.68 1.30
CA MET A 40 -6.64 8.38 -0.08
C MET A 40 -6.11 7.01 -0.46
N ARG A 41 -6.98 6.18 -1.04
CA ARG A 41 -6.63 4.88 -1.62
C ARG A 41 -6.58 5.00 -3.14
N PHE A 42 -5.45 4.64 -3.73
CA PHE A 42 -5.30 4.59 -5.18
C PHE A 42 -5.67 3.19 -5.69
N GLU A 43 -6.77 3.07 -6.43
CA GLU A 43 -7.29 1.78 -6.89
C GLU A 43 -6.61 1.25 -8.17
N ARG A 44 -5.90 2.13 -8.87
CA ARG A 44 -5.29 1.89 -10.18
C ARG A 44 -3.80 2.23 -10.12
N THR A 45 -3.04 1.40 -9.41
CA THR A 45 -1.59 1.50 -9.27
C THR A 45 -0.93 0.21 -9.75
N TRP A 46 0.20 0.35 -10.44
CA TRP A 46 0.93 -0.77 -11.02
C TRP A 46 2.41 -0.64 -10.69
N THR A 47 3.05 -1.77 -10.42
CA THR A 47 4.51 -1.83 -10.36
C THR A 47 5.08 -1.83 -11.78
N GLN A 48 6.16 -1.10 -11.99
CA GLN A 48 6.90 -1.12 -13.25
C GLN A 48 7.71 -2.41 -13.42
N CYS A 49 7.94 -3.14 -12.33
CA CYS A 49 8.60 -4.44 -12.38
C CYS A 49 7.94 -5.44 -11.41
N PRO A 50 7.35 -6.55 -11.92
CA PRO A 50 6.63 -7.52 -11.10
C PRO A 50 7.55 -8.57 -10.45
N VAL A 51 8.75 -8.16 -10.04
CA VAL A 51 9.73 -8.99 -9.32
C VAL A 51 10.40 -8.17 -8.22
N CYS A 52 10.80 -8.83 -7.13
CA CYS A 52 11.32 -8.17 -5.93
C CYS A 52 12.60 -7.33 -6.20
N MET A 53 13.38 -7.72 -7.21
CA MET A 53 14.71 -7.18 -7.52
C MET A 53 14.76 -6.58 -8.94
N PRO A 54 13.93 -5.57 -9.29
CA PRO A 54 14.53 -4.24 -9.50
C PRO A 54 13.58 -3.05 -9.20
N TRP A 55 12.84 -3.03 -8.09
CA TRP A 55 12.25 -1.77 -7.60
C TRP A 55 13.26 -0.93 -6.79
N ALA A 56 14.14 -1.60 -6.04
CA ALA A 56 15.08 -0.94 -5.12
C ALA A 56 16.33 -0.31 -5.77
N ILE A 57 16.71 -0.69 -7.01
CA ILE A 57 17.97 -0.24 -7.65
C ILE A 57 17.78 1.05 -8.50
N TYR A 58 16.55 1.42 -8.82
CA TYR A 58 16.24 2.55 -9.72
C TYR A 58 15.51 3.74 -9.04
N ALA A 59 15.41 3.73 -7.71
CA ALA A 59 14.83 4.83 -6.93
C ALA A 59 15.91 5.80 -6.42
#